data_AF-A0A970GZ32-F1
#
_entry.id   AF-A0A970GZ32-F1
#
_cell.length_a   1.000
_cell.length_b   1.000
_cell.length_c   1.000
_cell.angle_alpha   90.00
_cell.angle_beta   90.00
_cell.angle_gamma   90.00
#
_symmetry.space_group_name_H-M   'P 1'
#
loop_
_entity.id
_entity.type
_entity.pdbx_description
1 polymer ?
#
loop_
_entity_poly.entity_id
_entity_poly.type
_entity_poly.pdbx_seq_one_letter_code
_entity_poly.pdbx_strand_id
1 'polypeptide(L)'
;YNVDTALYIQSVGVIDKFRRTNVNEIRYHTSAALAYGYKNLKYFTWITPVERSEQFTLAIISPEGEKTDLYDGVAQINRDIKKVSSILGKLDAVEIYHNGRQDASTKMLEPGWYVEATDKKDFLVSLMVDRNTKRNYLMVVNKNFNKDTTLALKLNGIDSLMDVTSGEEEEVAIADGTIQCELLAGGFRLYRLAEGVSLHKEYQDADANLALDKPVYSNYSRGNDGYFNYKAVDGNRVSTERSRGWRYEGKGDEEIYIMVDLKRAVDINRVDLYPVSIGDEERIGQYFPRKFTILYSTNGKDYKKILSDTWESGKELSYSFDTVKARYVKIRVDEAVKVSDIYIAEICEIEIYNDDGTLPKYQKVWEKDETLKTEYNVALKKRVKTSTNLEAPQWGWMRKHINDGMIKATNTHSGWTTQTGRHMTDPYAEEWVLIDLGEKFNIDTVVLYPRQDTGYYFPKHLVVEVSLDEKDWTEVYELKESGAVSTIARVLKFDAVDARYVRVVSKEMTQVESSPDGYLFQLAEFEVYRTGRQ
;
A
#
# COMPACT_ATOMS: atom_id res chain seq x y z
N TYR A 1 13.43 -9.24 -7.30
CA TYR A 1 13.60 -9.45 -5.84
C TYR A 1 14.94 -10.06 -5.45
N ASN A 2 15.60 -10.91 -6.26
CA ASN A 2 16.93 -11.51 -5.98
C ASN A 2 17.17 -11.99 -4.53
N VAL A 3 16.09 -12.34 -3.84
CA VAL A 3 16.06 -13.00 -2.54
C VAL A 3 15.53 -14.40 -2.83
N ASP A 4 16.24 -15.40 -2.33
CA ASP A 4 15.82 -16.78 -2.48
C ASP A 4 14.61 -17.05 -1.59
N THR A 5 13.44 -17.15 -2.20
CA THR A 5 12.18 -17.43 -1.51
C THR A 5 11.95 -18.93 -1.41
N ALA A 6 11.63 -19.41 -0.20
CA ALA A 6 11.22 -20.78 0.07
C ALA A 6 9.81 -20.83 0.67
N LEU A 7 9.08 -21.92 0.40
CA LEU A 7 7.74 -22.15 0.95
C LEU A 7 7.65 -23.57 1.54
N TYR A 8 7.04 -23.68 2.71
CA TYR A 8 6.63 -24.97 3.26
C TYR A 8 5.24 -25.36 2.74
N ILE A 9 5.18 -26.50 2.06
CA ILE A 9 3.98 -27.15 1.57
C ILE A 9 3.49 -28.09 2.66
N GLN A 10 2.31 -27.81 3.19
CA GLN A 10 1.68 -28.65 4.21
C GLN A 10 1.37 -30.03 3.62
N SER A 11 1.78 -31.09 4.32
CA SER A 11 1.52 -32.49 3.94
C SER A 11 1.10 -33.35 5.14
N VAL A 12 0.80 -32.71 6.26
CA VAL A 12 0.37 -33.35 7.52
C VAL A 12 -0.77 -32.53 8.13
N GLY A 13 -1.66 -33.17 8.87
CA GLY A 13 -2.64 -32.51 9.75
C GLY A 13 -2.21 -32.56 11.22
N VAL A 14 -2.76 -31.66 12.04
CA VAL A 14 -2.64 -31.69 13.51
C VAL A 14 -4.01 -32.03 14.07
N ILE A 15 -4.08 -33.10 14.86
CA ILE A 15 -5.33 -33.59 15.45
C ILE A 15 -5.99 -32.45 16.24
N ASP A 16 -7.30 -32.31 16.05
CA ASP A 16 -8.15 -31.24 16.63
C ASP A 16 -7.77 -29.79 16.29
N LYS A 17 -6.84 -29.55 15.36
CA LYS A 17 -6.49 -28.19 14.88
C LYS A 17 -6.67 -28.02 13.38
N PHE A 18 -5.94 -28.80 12.58
CA PHE A 18 -5.89 -28.62 11.13
C PHE A 18 -5.97 -29.98 10.42
N ARG A 19 -6.81 -30.07 9.38
CA ARG A 19 -6.93 -31.27 8.57
C ARG A 19 -5.65 -31.59 7.79
N ARG A 20 -5.45 -32.88 7.50
CA ARG A 20 -4.42 -33.36 6.57
C ARG A 20 -4.84 -33.02 5.13
N THR A 21 -3.88 -32.60 4.31
CA THR A 21 -4.09 -32.36 2.87
C THR A 21 -4.06 -33.66 2.08
N ASN A 22 -4.78 -33.70 0.95
CA ASN A 22 -4.66 -34.77 -0.03
C ASN A 22 -3.65 -34.41 -1.16
N VAL A 23 -3.41 -35.36 -2.08
CA VAL A 23 -2.46 -35.19 -3.20
C VAL A 23 -2.81 -34.00 -4.10
N ASN A 24 -4.08 -33.80 -4.45
CA ASN A 24 -4.48 -32.72 -5.35
C ASN A 24 -4.35 -31.34 -4.69
N GLU A 25 -4.58 -31.26 -3.39
CA GLU A 25 -4.35 -30.04 -2.61
C GLU A 25 -2.86 -29.71 -2.56
N ILE A 26 -2.00 -30.71 -2.34
CA ILE A 26 -0.54 -30.54 -2.42
C ILE A 26 -0.12 -30.11 -3.82
N ARG A 27 -0.74 -30.66 -4.89
CA ARG A 27 -0.52 -30.22 -6.28
C ARG A 27 -0.87 -28.75 -6.46
N TYR A 28 -2.02 -28.33 -5.94
CA TYR A 28 -2.42 -26.93 -5.97
C TYR A 28 -1.44 -26.01 -5.23
N HIS A 29 -1.07 -26.35 -3.99
CA HIS A 29 -0.13 -25.54 -3.21
C HIS A 29 1.23 -25.41 -3.89
N THR A 30 1.76 -26.50 -4.45
CA THR A 30 3.02 -26.47 -5.20
C THR A 30 2.90 -25.65 -6.49
N SER A 31 1.84 -25.84 -7.27
CA SER A 31 1.58 -25.10 -8.50
C SER A 31 1.40 -23.59 -8.26
N ALA A 32 0.63 -23.22 -7.25
CA ALA A 32 0.44 -21.84 -6.85
C ALA A 32 1.77 -21.21 -6.39
N ALA A 33 2.57 -21.92 -5.60
CA ALA A 33 3.89 -21.44 -5.19
C ALA A 33 4.80 -21.16 -6.40
N LEU A 34 4.84 -22.08 -7.37
CA LEU A 34 5.60 -21.88 -8.60
C LEU A 34 5.09 -20.68 -9.41
N ALA A 35 3.78 -20.50 -9.51
CA ALA A 35 3.17 -19.35 -10.18
C ALA A 35 3.51 -18.01 -9.52
N TYR A 36 3.71 -18.01 -8.20
CA TYR A 36 4.23 -16.87 -7.43
C TYR A 36 5.76 -16.72 -7.48
N GLY A 37 6.46 -17.57 -8.25
CA GLY A 37 7.91 -17.48 -8.47
C GLY A 37 8.76 -18.15 -7.40
N TYR A 38 8.17 -18.90 -6.46
CA TYR A 38 8.93 -19.70 -5.50
C TYR A 38 9.70 -20.81 -6.21
N LYS A 39 10.97 -20.98 -5.83
CA LYS A 39 11.88 -21.96 -6.44
C LYS A 39 12.33 -23.05 -5.46
N ASN A 40 12.15 -22.82 -4.17
CA ASN A 40 12.52 -23.74 -3.10
C ASN A 40 11.26 -24.22 -2.36
N LEU A 41 10.70 -25.34 -2.81
CA LEU A 41 9.55 -25.98 -2.19
C LEU A 41 10.02 -27.00 -1.16
N LYS A 42 9.56 -26.87 0.08
CA LYS A 42 9.85 -27.77 1.20
C LYS A 42 8.56 -28.42 1.67
N TYR A 43 8.61 -29.63 2.21
CA TYR A 43 7.41 -30.28 2.76
C TYR A 43 7.41 -30.19 4.29
N PHE A 44 6.29 -29.74 4.86
CA PHE A 44 5.98 -29.84 6.28
C PHE A 44 4.83 -30.84 6.47
N THR A 45 5.12 -32.12 6.68
CA THR A 45 6.45 -32.74 6.73
C THR A 45 6.62 -33.90 5.77
N TRP A 46 7.88 -34.21 5.45
CA TRP A 46 8.21 -35.42 4.70
C TRP A 46 7.98 -36.68 5.56
N ILE A 47 8.55 -36.73 6.76
CA ILE A 47 8.35 -37.79 7.76
C ILE A 47 7.43 -37.27 8.86
N THR A 48 6.51 -38.13 9.33
CA THR A 48 5.57 -37.81 10.41
C THR A 48 6.34 -37.50 11.70
N PRO A 49 6.19 -36.31 12.31
CA PRO A 49 6.89 -35.97 13.53
C PRO A 49 6.36 -36.81 14.70
N VAL A 50 7.29 -37.30 15.52
CA VAL A 50 7.00 -37.95 16.81
C VAL A 50 7.57 -37.13 17.96
N GLU A 51 7.15 -37.45 19.18
CA GLU A 51 7.66 -36.83 20.42
C GLU A 51 7.52 -35.30 20.44
N ARG A 52 6.39 -34.81 19.93
CA ARG A 52 6.02 -33.39 19.94
C ARG A 52 4.88 -33.15 20.93
N SER A 53 4.74 -31.90 21.36
CA SER A 53 3.58 -31.45 22.15
C SER A 53 2.26 -31.57 21.37
N GLU A 54 2.35 -31.57 20.04
CA GLU A 54 1.21 -31.70 19.13
C GLU A 54 1.11 -33.13 18.61
N GLN A 55 -0.11 -33.64 18.49
CA GLN A 55 -0.38 -34.92 17.85
C GLN A 55 -0.65 -34.72 16.36
N PHE A 56 0.18 -35.35 15.52
CA PHE A 56 0.07 -35.25 14.07
C PHE A 56 -0.68 -36.45 13.48
N THR A 57 -1.43 -36.21 12.40
CA THR A 57 -1.84 -37.27 11.47
C THR A 57 -0.62 -37.80 10.70
N LEU A 58 -0.77 -38.85 9.89
CA LEU A 58 0.32 -39.33 9.02
C LEU A 58 0.77 -38.25 8.02
N ALA A 59 2.05 -38.16 7.75
CA ALA A 59 2.64 -37.28 6.73
C ALA A 59 2.80 -38.01 5.38
N ILE A 60 3.84 -37.69 4.61
CA ILE A 60 4.18 -38.40 3.35
C ILE A 60 4.80 -39.78 3.66
N ILE A 61 5.59 -39.86 4.73
CA ILE A 61 6.19 -41.06 5.30
C ILE A 61 5.74 -41.20 6.76
N SER A 62 5.36 -42.41 7.19
CA SER A 62 4.97 -42.72 8.57
C SER A 62 6.15 -42.59 9.55
N PRO A 63 5.93 -42.58 10.87
CA PRO A 63 7.02 -42.63 11.85
C PRO A 63 7.95 -43.84 11.68
N GLU A 64 7.41 -44.96 11.20
CA GLU A 64 8.12 -46.23 10.98
C GLU A 64 8.89 -46.26 9.64
N GLY A 65 8.82 -45.18 8.85
CA GLY A 65 9.48 -45.09 7.55
C GLY A 65 8.67 -45.67 6.39
N GLU A 66 7.39 -45.99 6.60
CA GLU A 66 6.52 -46.56 5.57
C GLU A 66 5.91 -45.47 4.67
N LYS A 67 5.69 -45.80 3.41
CA LYS A 67 5.00 -44.92 2.46
C LYS A 67 3.52 -44.81 2.82
N THR A 68 3.00 -43.59 2.88
CA THR A 68 1.57 -43.36 3.07
C THR A 68 0.85 -43.24 1.72
N ASP A 69 -0.48 -43.07 1.76
CA ASP A 69 -1.35 -42.74 0.62
C ASP A 69 -0.94 -41.47 -0.13
N LEU A 70 -0.13 -40.59 0.47
CA LEU A 70 0.39 -39.39 -0.20
C LEU A 70 1.65 -39.64 -1.01
N TYR A 71 2.43 -40.69 -0.71
CA TYR A 71 3.81 -40.83 -1.22
C TYR A 71 3.88 -40.82 -2.75
N ASP A 72 3.15 -41.71 -3.42
CA ASP A 72 3.27 -41.86 -4.87
C ASP A 72 2.75 -40.63 -5.61
N GLY A 73 1.68 -40.01 -5.11
CA GLY A 73 1.13 -38.77 -5.65
C GLY A 73 2.09 -37.59 -5.51
N VAL A 74 2.69 -37.40 -4.32
CA VAL A 74 3.67 -36.33 -4.08
C VAL A 74 4.96 -36.58 -4.88
N ALA A 75 5.41 -37.83 -4.96
CA ALA A 75 6.55 -38.19 -5.80
C ALA A 75 6.28 -37.89 -7.28
N GLN A 76 5.05 -38.12 -7.76
CA GLN A 76 4.65 -37.78 -9.12
C GLN A 76 4.64 -36.26 -9.36
N ILE A 77 4.08 -35.48 -8.43
CA ILE A 77 4.12 -34.01 -8.48
C ILE A 77 5.56 -33.51 -8.60
N ASN A 78 6.47 -34.05 -7.78
CA ASN A 78 7.89 -33.68 -7.85
C ASN A 78 8.55 -34.05 -9.18
N ARG A 79 8.23 -35.22 -9.74
CA ARG A 79 8.72 -35.62 -11.07
C ARG A 79 8.21 -34.68 -12.16
N ASP A 80 6.95 -34.29 -12.11
CA ASP A 80 6.36 -33.40 -13.10
C ASP A 80 6.95 -31.99 -13.02
N ILE A 81 7.14 -31.44 -11.83
CA ILE A 81 7.86 -30.16 -11.64
C ILE A 81 9.30 -30.28 -12.14
N LYS A 82 9.98 -31.41 -11.90
CA LYS A 82 11.37 -31.62 -12.29
C LYS A 82 11.57 -31.52 -13.81
N LYS A 83 10.61 -32.02 -14.60
CA LYS A 83 10.63 -31.95 -16.07
C LYS A 83 10.82 -30.53 -16.59
N VAL A 84 10.17 -29.55 -15.95
CA VAL A 84 10.18 -28.14 -16.37
C VAL A 84 11.05 -27.24 -15.47
N SER A 85 11.70 -27.80 -14.44
CA SER A 85 12.45 -27.04 -13.43
C SER A 85 13.63 -26.22 -13.98
N SER A 86 14.27 -26.67 -15.07
CA SER A 86 15.37 -25.95 -15.72
C SER A 86 14.92 -24.66 -16.42
N ILE A 87 13.64 -24.59 -16.80
CA ILE A 87 12.96 -23.40 -17.31
C ILE A 87 12.54 -22.54 -16.12
N LEU A 88 11.68 -23.07 -15.24
CA LEU A 88 11.12 -22.33 -14.08
C LEU A 88 12.20 -21.70 -13.19
N GLY A 89 13.34 -22.37 -12.99
CA GLY A 89 14.45 -21.86 -12.18
C GLY A 89 15.02 -20.52 -12.67
N LYS A 90 14.87 -20.20 -13.97
CA LYS A 90 15.34 -18.95 -14.59
C LYS A 90 14.27 -17.87 -14.64
N LEU A 91 13.01 -18.23 -14.46
CA LEU A 91 11.89 -17.31 -14.58
C LEU A 91 11.69 -16.50 -13.29
N ASP A 92 11.25 -15.26 -13.45
CA ASP A 92 10.75 -14.42 -12.38
C ASP A 92 9.28 -14.07 -12.69
N ALA A 93 8.38 -14.32 -11.74
CA ALA A 93 6.99 -13.89 -11.85
C ALA A 93 6.92 -12.36 -11.70
N VAL A 94 6.44 -11.67 -12.73
CA VAL A 94 6.39 -10.19 -12.79
C VAL A 94 4.98 -9.64 -12.63
N GLU A 95 3.97 -10.41 -13.05
CA GLU A 95 2.55 -10.10 -12.80
C GLU A 95 1.80 -11.40 -12.48
N ILE A 96 0.79 -11.32 -11.62
CA ILE A 96 -0.04 -12.46 -11.21
C ILE A 96 -1.47 -11.96 -11.07
N TYR A 97 -2.40 -12.66 -11.71
CA TYR A 97 -3.82 -12.35 -11.71
C TYR A 97 -4.64 -13.58 -11.34
N HIS A 98 -5.76 -13.36 -10.67
CA HIS A 98 -6.73 -14.39 -10.29
C HIS A 98 -8.03 -14.22 -11.06
N ASN A 99 -8.73 -15.33 -11.33
CA ASN A 99 -10.07 -15.34 -11.90
C ASN A 99 -10.99 -16.22 -11.06
N GLY A 100 -12.31 -15.98 -11.14
CA GLY A 100 -13.30 -16.77 -10.42
C GLY A 100 -13.45 -16.30 -8.98
N ARG A 101 -12.90 -17.05 -8.01
CA ARG A 101 -13.05 -16.71 -6.59
C ARG A 101 -12.08 -15.58 -6.21
N GLN A 102 -12.63 -14.49 -5.66
CA GLN A 102 -11.84 -13.40 -5.09
C GLN A 102 -11.36 -13.78 -3.69
N ASP A 103 -10.04 -14.00 -3.56
CA ASP A 103 -9.37 -14.25 -2.29
C ASP A 103 -8.77 -12.93 -1.76
N ALA A 104 -8.65 -12.77 -0.44
CA ALA A 104 -8.14 -11.54 0.17
C ALA A 104 -6.74 -11.17 -0.36
N SER A 105 -6.53 -9.89 -0.66
CA SER A 105 -5.25 -9.35 -1.16
C SER A 105 -4.77 -9.96 -2.49
N THR A 106 -5.69 -10.45 -3.33
CA THR A 106 -5.38 -10.89 -4.71
C THR A 106 -5.78 -9.84 -5.73
N LYS A 107 -4.99 -9.72 -6.81
CA LYS A 107 -5.34 -8.88 -7.96
C LYS A 107 -6.15 -9.71 -8.95
N MET A 108 -7.36 -9.24 -9.27
CA MET A 108 -8.24 -9.92 -10.21
C MET A 108 -7.84 -9.63 -11.66
N LEU A 109 -8.13 -10.58 -12.54
CA LEU A 109 -7.94 -10.45 -13.97
C LEU A 109 -8.94 -9.45 -14.54
N GLU A 110 -8.45 -8.38 -15.14
CA GLU A 110 -9.27 -7.34 -15.76
C GLU A 110 -9.44 -7.60 -17.27
N PRO A 111 -10.59 -7.23 -17.87
CA PRO A 111 -10.76 -7.25 -19.32
C PRO A 111 -9.68 -6.44 -20.05
N GLY A 112 -9.25 -6.90 -21.23
CA GLY A 112 -8.24 -6.22 -22.04
C GLY A 112 -6.79 -6.54 -21.68
N TRP A 113 -6.54 -7.37 -20.65
CA TRP A 113 -5.20 -7.93 -20.42
C TRP A 113 -4.85 -8.99 -21.49
N TYR A 114 -3.58 -9.41 -21.57
CA TYR A 114 -3.09 -10.31 -22.61
C TYR A 114 -3.75 -11.70 -22.62
N VAL A 115 -4.28 -12.12 -21.48
CA VAL A 115 -5.08 -13.33 -21.30
C VAL A 115 -6.40 -12.92 -20.67
N GLU A 116 -7.51 -13.29 -21.30
CA GLU A 116 -8.86 -13.06 -20.78
C GLU A 116 -9.52 -14.39 -20.44
N ALA A 117 -10.24 -14.41 -19.31
CA ALA A 117 -11.13 -15.50 -18.98
C ALA A 117 -12.39 -15.43 -19.85
N THR A 118 -12.81 -16.54 -20.43
CA THR A 118 -14.11 -16.63 -21.13
C THR A 118 -15.26 -17.02 -20.21
N ASP A 119 -14.96 -17.42 -18.97
CA ASP A 119 -15.92 -17.84 -17.94
C ASP A 119 -15.42 -17.52 -16.52
N LYS A 120 -16.21 -17.88 -15.51
CA LYS A 120 -15.90 -17.65 -14.08
C LYS A 120 -15.15 -18.81 -13.41
N LYS A 121 -14.49 -19.69 -14.16
CA LYS A 121 -13.72 -20.80 -13.55
C LYS A 121 -12.56 -20.25 -12.71
N ASP A 122 -12.27 -20.96 -11.62
CA ASP A 122 -11.28 -20.56 -10.64
C ASP A 122 -9.87 -20.96 -11.10
N PHE A 123 -9.07 -19.97 -11.50
CA PHE A 123 -7.70 -20.15 -11.93
C PHE A 123 -6.86 -18.93 -11.57
N LEU A 124 -5.54 -19.08 -11.62
CA LEU A 124 -4.60 -17.96 -11.60
C LEU A 124 -3.70 -18.04 -12.84
N VAL A 125 -3.24 -16.87 -13.28
CA VAL A 125 -2.31 -16.73 -14.40
C VAL A 125 -1.18 -15.79 -14.00
N SER A 126 0.05 -16.22 -14.27
CA SER A 126 1.25 -15.42 -14.03
C SER A 126 1.93 -15.10 -15.34
N LEU A 127 2.29 -13.82 -15.53
CA LEU A 127 3.31 -13.43 -16.48
C LEU A 127 4.68 -13.63 -15.84
N MET A 128 5.52 -14.40 -16.51
CA MET A 128 6.87 -14.72 -16.06
C MET A 128 7.89 -14.32 -17.11
N VAL A 129 9.07 -13.87 -16.66
CA VAL A 129 10.15 -13.41 -17.53
C VAL A 129 11.42 -14.17 -17.22
N ASP A 130 12.06 -14.74 -18.23
CA ASP A 130 13.40 -15.32 -18.08
C ASP A 130 14.42 -14.21 -17.78
N ARG A 131 15.10 -14.32 -16.63
CA ARG A 131 16.01 -13.26 -16.17
C ARG A 131 17.19 -12.99 -17.12
N ASN A 132 17.59 -13.99 -17.92
CA ASN A 132 18.74 -13.93 -18.81
C ASN A 132 18.34 -13.50 -20.21
N THR A 133 17.33 -14.15 -20.79
CA THR A 133 16.93 -13.93 -22.19
C THR A 133 15.83 -12.90 -22.35
N LYS A 134 15.17 -12.51 -21.24
CA LYS A 134 13.97 -11.64 -21.22
C LYS A 134 12.76 -12.22 -21.94
N ARG A 135 12.82 -13.50 -22.35
CA ARG A 135 11.69 -14.20 -22.97
C ARG A 135 10.54 -14.33 -21.98
N ASN A 136 9.32 -14.08 -22.46
CA ASN A 136 8.10 -14.08 -21.65
C ASN A 136 7.44 -15.47 -21.66
N TYR A 137 6.78 -15.80 -20.56
CA TYR A 137 6.06 -17.04 -20.32
C TYR A 137 4.75 -16.75 -19.60
N LEU A 138 3.74 -17.59 -19.81
CA LEU A 138 2.48 -17.56 -19.09
C LEU A 138 2.33 -18.87 -18.31
N MET A 139 2.17 -18.79 -17.00
CA MET A 139 1.87 -19.96 -16.17
C MET A 139 0.41 -19.90 -15.73
N VAL A 140 -0.38 -20.92 -16.04
CA VAL A 140 -1.79 -21.04 -15.65
C VAL A 140 -1.94 -22.15 -14.64
N VAL A 141 -2.62 -21.90 -13.52
CA VAL A 141 -2.87 -22.91 -12.47
C VAL A 141 -4.37 -23.04 -12.23
N ASN A 142 -4.84 -24.28 -12.21
CA ASN A 142 -6.21 -24.61 -11.80
C ASN A 142 -6.32 -24.49 -10.28
N LYS A 143 -7.11 -23.53 -9.77
CA LYS A 143 -7.33 -23.37 -8.32
C LYS A 143 -8.27 -24.43 -7.75
N ASN A 144 -9.04 -25.11 -8.60
CA ASN A 144 -9.91 -26.21 -8.20
C ASN A 144 -9.11 -27.52 -8.10
N PHE A 145 -8.75 -27.91 -6.87
CA PHE A 145 -8.09 -29.18 -6.56
C PHE A 145 -9.04 -30.38 -6.42
N ASN A 146 -10.34 -30.18 -6.64
CA ASN A 146 -11.31 -31.28 -6.62
C ASN A 146 -11.62 -31.82 -8.02
N LYS A 147 -11.32 -31.05 -9.08
CA LYS A 147 -11.72 -31.42 -10.44
C LYS A 147 -10.71 -30.95 -11.48
N ASP A 148 -10.40 -31.85 -12.41
CA ASP A 148 -9.73 -31.50 -13.66
C ASP A 148 -10.63 -30.54 -14.47
N THR A 149 -10.01 -29.69 -15.28
CA THR A 149 -10.74 -28.67 -16.02
C THR A 149 -10.09 -28.38 -17.37
N THR A 150 -10.91 -27.93 -18.32
CA THR A 150 -10.45 -27.29 -19.54
C THR A 150 -10.85 -25.82 -19.46
N LEU A 151 -9.86 -24.92 -19.51
CA LEU A 151 -10.06 -23.48 -19.57
C LEU A 151 -10.00 -23.03 -21.02
N ALA A 152 -10.97 -22.25 -21.45
CA ALA A 152 -10.86 -21.47 -22.68
C ALA A 152 -10.28 -20.10 -22.30
N LEU A 153 -9.12 -19.77 -22.86
CA LEU A 153 -8.43 -18.52 -22.58
C LEU A 153 -8.29 -17.73 -23.87
N LYS A 154 -8.90 -16.55 -23.90
CA LYS A 154 -8.76 -15.64 -25.03
C LYS A 154 -7.44 -14.91 -24.91
N LEU A 155 -6.71 -14.83 -26.02
CA LEU A 155 -5.40 -14.20 -26.12
C LEU A 155 -5.54 -12.88 -26.86
N ASN A 156 -4.92 -11.84 -26.30
CA ASN A 156 -4.89 -10.51 -26.88
C ASN A 156 -3.44 -10.14 -27.24
N GLY A 157 -3.14 -10.09 -28.54
CA GLY A 157 -1.80 -9.75 -29.04
C GLY A 157 -0.76 -10.86 -28.87
N ILE A 158 -1.19 -12.12 -28.77
CA ILE A 158 -0.31 -13.30 -28.74
C ILE A 158 -0.70 -14.19 -29.92
N ASP A 159 0.15 -14.23 -30.94
CA ASP A 159 -0.12 -14.96 -32.18
C ASP A 159 0.36 -16.42 -32.14
N SER A 160 1.27 -16.74 -31.20
CA SER A 160 1.79 -18.09 -31.01
C SER A 160 2.38 -18.29 -29.61
N LEU A 161 2.33 -19.52 -29.13
CA LEU A 161 2.96 -19.98 -27.90
C LEU A 161 3.25 -21.49 -27.97
N MET A 162 4.24 -21.92 -27.19
CA MET A 162 4.59 -23.33 -27.01
C MET A 162 4.20 -23.78 -25.61
N ASP A 163 3.50 -24.90 -25.46
CA ASP A 163 3.38 -25.59 -24.18
C ASP A 163 4.73 -26.24 -23.86
N VAL A 164 5.28 -25.91 -22.69
CA VAL A 164 6.56 -26.44 -22.20
C VAL A 164 6.41 -27.21 -20.88
N THR A 165 5.16 -27.51 -20.49
CA THR A 165 4.83 -28.13 -19.20
C THR A 165 5.48 -29.50 -19.02
N SER A 166 5.60 -30.27 -20.11
CA SER A 166 6.21 -31.59 -20.13
C SER A 166 7.75 -31.56 -20.08
N GLY A 167 8.36 -30.38 -20.23
CA GLY A 167 9.79 -30.21 -20.47
C GLY A 167 10.19 -30.26 -21.95
N GLU A 168 9.28 -30.69 -22.83
CA GLU A 168 9.39 -30.61 -24.29
C GLU A 168 8.51 -29.48 -24.83
N GLU A 169 8.72 -29.08 -26.08
CA GLU A 169 7.97 -27.97 -26.69
C GLU A 169 6.89 -28.50 -27.63
N GLU A 170 5.65 -28.13 -27.37
CA GLU A 170 4.50 -28.45 -28.22
C GLU A 170 3.79 -27.17 -28.66
N GLU A 171 3.50 -27.04 -29.96
CA GLU A 171 2.80 -25.87 -30.49
C GLU A 171 1.33 -25.87 -30.03
N VAL A 172 0.87 -24.75 -29.48
CA VAL A 172 -0.52 -24.63 -29.01
C VAL A 172 -1.41 -24.15 -30.14
N ALA A 173 -2.46 -24.91 -30.44
CA ALA A 173 -3.48 -24.50 -31.39
C ALA A 173 -4.28 -23.29 -30.85
N ILE A 174 -4.32 -22.21 -31.63
CA ILE A 174 -5.12 -21.02 -31.34
C ILE A 174 -6.26 -20.96 -32.36
N ALA A 175 -7.50 -21.08 -31.88
CA ALA A 175 -8.71 -20.98 -32.70
C ALA A 175 -9.48 -19.72 -32.30
N ASP A 176 -9.73 -18.83 -33.26
CA ASP A 176 -10.42 -17.55 -33.02
C ASP A 176 -9.81 -16.74 -31.86
N GLY A 177 -8.47 -16.72 -31.79
CA GLY A 177 -7.73 -16.05 -30.72
C GLY A 177 -7.85 -16.72 -29.35
N THR A 178 -8.35 -17.96 -29.26
CA THR A 178 -8.58 -18.68 -28.00
C THR A 178 -7.77 -19.97 -27.96
N ILE A 179 -7.17 -20.28 -26.80
CA ILE A 179 -6.54 -21.57 -26.52
C ILE A 179 -7.42 -22.40 -25.59
N GLN A 180 -7.31 -23.73 -25.72
CA GLN A 180 -7.84 -24.68 -24.75
C GLN A 180 -6.70 -25.15 -23.85
N CYS A 181 -6.83 -24.88 -22.55
CA CYS A 181 -5.84 -25.20 -21.54
C CYS A 181 -6.41 -26.30 -20.63
N GLU A 182 -5.98 -27.53 -20.85
CA GLU A 182 -6.36 -28.68 -20.03
C GLU A 182 -5.48 -28.74 -18.78
N LEU A 183 -6.10 -28.85 -17.61
CA LEU A 183 -5.42 -28.80 -16.32
C LEU A 183 -5.96 -29.88 -15.40
N LEU A 184 -5.05 -30.64 -14.81
CA LEU A 184 -5.38 -31.50 -13.67
C LEU A 184 -5.91 -30.66 -12.51
N ALA A 185 -6.65 -31.29 -11.60
CA ALA A 185 -7.08 -30.70 -10.34
C ALA A 185 -5.86 -30.16 -9.58
N GLY A 186 -5.79 -28.85 -9.36
CA GLY A 186 -4.64 -28.21 -8.72
C GLY A 186 -3.36 -28.15 -9.58
N GLY A 187 -3.40 -28.58 -10.84
CA GLY A 187 -2.24 -28.63 -11.74
C GLY A 187 -1.96 -27.29 -12.43
N PHE A 188 -0.86 -27.26 -13.18
CA PHE A 188 -0.45 -26.11 -13.98
C PHE A 188 -0.17 -26.44 -15.45
N ARG A 189 -0.14 -25.38 -16.25
CA ARG A 189 0.46 -25.33 -17.59
C ARG A 189 1.42 -24.16 -17.66
N LEU A 190 2.54 -24.35 -18.35
CA LEU A 190 3.53 -23.31 -18.61
C LEU A 190 3.67 -23.14 -20.12
N TYR A 191 3.36 -21.94 -20.58
CA TYR A 191 3.44 -21.56 -21.99
C TYR A 191 4.58 -20.60 -22.21
N ARG A 192 5.35 -20.83 -23.27
CA ARG A 192 6.44 -19.95 -23.69
C ARG A 192 6.03 -19.16 -24.91
N LEU A 193 6.22 -17.86 -24.86
CA LEU A 193 5.88 -16.98 -25.99
C LEU A 193 6.97 -17.02 -27.06
N ALA A 194 6.62 -16.57 -28.27
CA ALA A 194 7.59 -16.36 -29.34
C ALA A 194 8.73 -15.42 -28.92
N GLU A 195 9.90 -15.61 -29.53
CA GLU A 195 11.05 -14.74 -29.28
C GLU A 195 10.74 -13.30 -29.70
N GLY A 196 11.21 -12.32 -28.93
CA GLY A 196 10.93 -10.89 -29.17
C GLY A 196 9.54 -10.42 -28.71
N VAL A 197 8.60 -11.32 -28.41
CA VAL A 197 7.31 -10.94 -27.83
C VAL A 197 7.49 -10.65 -26.33
N SER A 198 7.34 -9.38 -25.96
CA SER A 198 7.34 -8.94 -24.56
C SER A 198 5.97 -8.44 -24.17
N LEU A 199 5.31 -9.16 -23.27
CA LEU A 199 4.08 -8.71 -22.62
C LEU A 199 4.39 -7.87 -21.39
N HIS A 200 5.57 -8.06 -20.79
CA HIS A 200 6.01 -7.24 -19.68
C HIS A 200 6.23 -5.80 -20.16
N LYS A 201 5.37 -4.89 -19.68
CA LYS A 201 5.54 -3.45 -19.90
C LYS A 201 6.63 -2.93 -18.98
N GLU A 202 7.42 -1.99 -19.47
CA GLU A 202 8.33 -1.26 -18.60
C GLU A 202 7.53 -0.57 -17.48
N TYR A 203 8.07 -0.65 -16.27
CA TYR A 203 7.47 -0.01 -15.13
C TYR A 203 7.52 1.51 -15.29
N GLN A 204 6.37 2.17 -15.12
CA GLN A 204 6.24 3.62 -15.11
C GLN A 204 5.75 4.08 -13.73
N ASP A 205 6.25 5.23 -13.29
CA ASP A 205 5.77 5.87 -12.08
C ASP A 205 4.39 6.47 -12.36
N ALA A 206 3.44 6.15 -11.49
CA ALA A 206 2.06 6.64 -11.60
C ALA A 206 1.81 7.92 -10.79
N ASP A 207 2.75 8.27 -9.90
CA ASP A 207 2.66 9.37 -8.97
C ASP A 207 3.98 10.18 -8.97
N ALA A 208 3.90 11.45 -8.58
CA ALA A 208 5.07 12.28 -8.36
C ALA A 208 5.94 11.75 -7.21
N ASN A 209 5.33 11.18 -6.16
CA ASN A 209 6.05 10.44 -5.13
C ASN A 209 6.52 9.10 -5.70
N LEU A 210 7.79 9.06 -6.09
CA LEU A 210 8.44 7.89 -6.68
C LEU A 210 8.55 6.71 -5.70
N ALA A 211 8.38 6.95 -4.40
CA ALA A 211 8.38 5.93 -3.35
C ALA A 211 7.02 5.26 -3.15
N LEU A 212 5.91 5.89 -3.55
CA LEU A 212 4.55 5.41 -3.28
C LEU A 212 4.34 3.96 -3.76
N ASP A 213 3.88 3.10 -2.85
CA ASP A 213 3.64 1.68 -3.02
C ASP A 213 4.83 0.88 -3.59
N LYS A 214 6.06 1.39 -3.41
CA LYS A 214 7.26 0.68 -3.87
C LYS A 214 7.67 -0.44 -2.93
N PRO A 215 8.40 -1.45 -3.43
CA PRO A 215 9.01 -2.44 -2.56
C PRO A 215 9.96 -1.78 -1.55
N VAL A 216 9.77 -2.13 -0.27
CA VAL A 216 10.60 -1.66 0.84
C VAL A 216 11.28 -2.85 1.53
N TYR A 217 12.57 -2.68 1.82
CA TYR A 217 13.41 -3.66 2.50
C TYR A 217 14.04 -3.04 3.74
N SER A 218 14.30 -3.87 4.74
CA SER A 218 14.97 -3.47 5.98
C SER A 218 15.72 -4.66 6.53
N ASN A 219 16.67 -4.43 7.44
CA ASN A 219 17.27 -5.52 8.21
C ASN A 219 16.26 -6.17 9.16
N TYR A 220 15.29 -5.39 9.65
CA TYR A 220 14.23 -5.85 10.53
C TYR A 220 13.00 -4.95 10.41
N SER A 221 11.82 -5.54 10.62
CA SER A 221 10.57 -4.82 10.85
C SER A 221 9.74 -5.59 11.87
N ARG A 222 9.08 -4.88 12.78
CA ARG A 222 8.21 -5.48 13.81
C ARG A 222 7.16 -6.45 13.23
N GLY A 223 6.54 -6.09 12.11
CA GLY A 223 5.69 -7.01 11.34
C GLY A 223 4.31 -7.28 11.97
N ASN A 224 3.85 -6.41 12.86
CA ASN A 224 2.53 -6.40 13.47
C ASN A 224 2.17 -4.97 13.95
N ASP A 225 0.97 -4.80 14.52
CA ASP A 225 0.53 -3.53 15.16
C ASP A 225 0.67 -2.29 14.26
N GLY A 226 0.36 -2.46 12.97
CA GLY A 226 0.46 -1.38 11.98
C GLY A 226 1.87 -1.11 11.46
N TYR A 227 2.90 -1.81 11.95
CA TYR A 227 4.29 -1.67 11.50
C TYR A 227 4.71 -2.73 10.49
N PHE A 228 4.80 -2.34 9.22
CA PHE A 228 5.31 -3.19 8.14
C PHE A 228 6.13 -2.33 7.17
N ASN A 229 7.15 -2.91 6.55
CA ASN A 229 8.00 -2.18 5.59
C ASN A 229 7.21 -1.36 4.55
N TYR A 230 6.18 -1.97 3.95
CA TYR A 230 5.37 -1.31 2.91
C TYR A 230 4.50 -0.16 3.44
N LYS A 231 4.35 -0.03 4.76
CA LYS A 231 3.63 1.07 5.40
C LYS A 231 4.44 2.36 5.47
N ALA A 232 5.74 2.30 5.21
CA ALA A 232 6.60 3.48 5.17
C ALA A 232 6.59 4.20 3.81
N VAL A 233 5.75 3.75 2.86
CA VAL A 233 5.63 4.32 1.52
C VAL A 233 4.18 4.24 1.02
N ASP A 234 3.20 4.20 1.91
CA ASP A 234 1.79 3.98 1.55
C ASP A 234 0.99 5.29 1.42
N GLY A 235 1.69 6.43 1.37
CA GLY A 235 1.13 7.78 1.30
C GLY A 235 0.62 8.30 2.64
N ASN A 236 0.75 7.55 3.74
CA ASN A 236 0.30 7.96 5.07
C ASN A 236 1.37 8.78 5.79
N ARG A 237 1.38 10.09 5.57
CA ARG A 237 2.19 11.05 6.38
C ARG A 237 1.81 11.07 7.87
N VAL A 238 0.69 10.42 8.19
CA VAL A 238 0.04 10.40 9.50
C VAL A 238 -0.14 8.97 9.96
N SER A 239 0.47 8.63 11.09
CA SER A 239 0.32 7.29 11.64
C SER A 239 -1.09 7.04 12.16
N THR A 240 -1.60 5.85 11.89
CA THR A 240 -2.89 5.33 12.34
C THR A 240 -2.69 3.95 12.95
N GLU A 241 -3.70 3.42 13.64
CA GLU A 241 -3.61 2.06 14.22
C GLU A 241 -3.29 0.97 13.18
N ARG A 242 -3.70 1.17 11.91
CA ARG A 242 -3.51 0.20 10.82
C ARG A 242 -2.33 0.51 9.91
N SER A 243 -1.77 1.72 9.98
CA SER A 243 -0.57 2.12 9.24
C SER A 243 0.25 3.07 10.11
N ARG A 244 1.28 2.53 10.75
CA ARG A 244 2.21 3.31 11.58
C ARG A 244 3.56 3.53 10.89
N GLY A 245 3.77 2.95 9.72
CA GLY A 245 5.05 2.96 9.02
C GLY A 245 5.95 1.79 9.35
N TRP A 246 7.25 2.04 9.45
CA TRP A 246 8.28 1.05 9.75
C TRP A 246 8.81 1.21 11.17
N ARG A 247 9.15 0.09 11.80
CA ARG A 247 9.76 0.05 13.14
C ARG A 247 10.82 -1.04 13.25
N TYR A 248 12.01 -0.61 13.65
CA TYR A 248 13.09 -1.46 14.14
C TYR A 248 13.01 -1.64 15.66
N GLU A 249 13.25 -2.86 16.13
CA GLU A 249 13.44 -3.18 17.56
C GLU A 249 14.55 -4.23 17.67
N GLY A 250 15.65 -3.93 18.36
CA GLY A 250 16.76 -4.87 18.49
C GLY A 250 17.89 -4.40 19.40
N LYS A 251 19.00 -5.13 19.39
CA LYS A 251 20.18 -4.86 20.24
C LYS A 251 21.05 -3.71 19.73
N GLY A 252 20.89 -3.32 18.47
CA GLY A 252 21.63 -2.21 17.86
C GLY A 252 23.10 -2.54 17.56
N ASP A 253 23.44 -3.82 17.52
CA ASP A 253 24.76 -4.36 17.16
C ASP A 253 24.89 -4.69 15.65
N GLU A 254 23.89 -4.30 14.85
CA GLU A 254 23.81 -4.49 13.40
C GLU A 254 23.51 -3.17 12.67
N GLU A 255 23.71 -3.14 11.34
CA GLU A 255 23.28 -2.00 10.52
C GLU A 255 21.75 -1.92 10.54
N ILE A 256 21.22 -0.84 11.11
CA ILE A 256 19.78 -0.54 11.10
C ILE A 256 19.47 0.28 9.86
N TYR A 257 18.58 -0.22 8.98
CA TYR A 257 18.18 0.51 7.80
C TYR A 257 16.77 0.17 7.31
N ILE A 258 16.20 1.11 6.55
CA ILE A 258 15.08 0.91 5.65
C ILE A 258 15.46 1.40 4.25
N MET A 259 15.00 0.73 3.21
CA MET A 259 15.38 1.00 1.84
C MET A 259 14.21 0.82 0.88
N VAL A 260 13.98 1.83 0.04
CA VAL A 260 12.99 1.83 -1.04
C VAL A 260 13.66 1.39 -2.35
N ASP A 261 13.08 0.42 -3.07
CA ASP A 261 13.44 0.09 -4.46
C ASP A 261 12.44 0.75 -5.42
N LEU A 262 12.88 1.81 -6.10
CA LEU A 262 12.12 2.57 -7.11
C LEU A 262 11.82 1.74 -8.38
N LYS A 263 12.21 0.46 -8.41
CA LYS A 263 12.05 -0.56 -9.45
C LYS A 263 12.89 -0.32 -10.71
N ARG A 264 13.21 0.93 -11.01
CA ARG A 264 14.08 1.36 -12.11
C ARG A 264 15.02 2.48 -11.62
N ALA A 265 16.12 2.70 -12.34
CA ALA A 265 16.99 3.84 -12.07
C ALA A 265 16.34 5.12 -12.59
N VAL A 266 16.08 6.07 -11.72
CA VAL A 266 15.42 7.35 -11.99
C VAL A 266 16.23 8.49 -11.39
N ASP A 267 16.04 9.69 -11.94
CA ASP A 267 16.60 10.89 -11.34
C ASP A 267 15.76 11.27 -10.11
N ILE A 268 16.43 11.64 -9.02
CA ILE A 268 15.82 12.11 -7.77
C ILE A 268 16.62 13.30 -7.23
N ASN A 269 15.96 14.21 -6.54
CA ASN A 269 16.59 15.40 -5.95
C ASN A 269 15.96 15.86 -4.63
N ARG A 270 14.94 15.15 -4.13
CA ARG A 270 14.31 15.42 -2.83
C ARG A 270 13.87 14.13 -2.14
N VAL A 271 14.08 14.07 -0.82
CA VAL A 271 13.56 13.02 0.07
C VAL A 271 12.87 13.69 1.26
N ASP A 272 11.64 13.29 1.53
CA ASP A 272 10.87 13.73 2.69
C ASP A 272 10.66 12.55 3.63
N LEU A 273 10.86 12.77 4.94
CA LEU A 273 10.68 11.77 5.97
C LEU A 273 9.63 12.24 6.97
N TYR A 274 8.65 11.39 7.28
CA TYR A 274 7.62 11.71 8.25
C TYR A 274 7.79 10.87 9.51
N PRO A 275 7.81 11.49 10.71
CA PRO A 275 7.91 10.77 11.96
C PRO A 275 6.58 10.11 12.32
N VAL A 276 6.64 9.03 13.11
CA VAL A 276 5.43 8.41 13.67
C VAL A 276 4.68 9.42 14.53
N SER A 277 3.38 9.57 14.28
CA SER A 277 2.56 10.65 14.85
C SER A 277 1.39 10.17 15.71
N ILE A 278 1.23 8.86 15.92
CA ILE A 278 0.10 8.32 16.69
C ILE A 278 0.31 8.53 18.20
N GLY A 279 -0.75 8.99 18.88
CA GLY A 279 -0.74 9.30 20.32
C GLY A 279 -0.82 10.81 20.58
N ASP A 280 -0.41 11.22 21.78
CA ASP A 280 -0.35 12.63 22.15
C ASP A 280 0.73 13.37 21.34
N GLU A 281 0.54 14.66 21.06
CA GLU A 281 1.47 15.48 20.28
C GLU A 281 2.93 15.42 20.80
N GLU A 282 3.11 15.30 22.11
CA GLU A 282 4.44 15.20 22.75
C GLU A 282 5.21 13.92 22.39
N ARG A 283 4.53 12.90 21.83
CA ARG A 283 5.12 11.62 21.42
C ARG A 283 5.45 11.55 19.94
N ILE A 284 5.15 12.59 19.17
CA ILE A 284 5.45 12.62 17.74
C ILE A 284 6.96 12.49 17.54
N GLY A 285 7.37 11.49 16.75
CA GLY A 285 8.78 11.20 16.51
C GLY A 285 9.55 10.77 17.77
N GLN A 286 8.86 10.26 18.81
CA GLN A 286 9.48 9.78 20.04
C GLN A 286 10.64 8.82 19.76
N TYR A 287 10.45 7.91 18.79
CA TYR A 287 11.43 6.93 18.34
C TYR A 287 11.98 7.19 16.94
N PHE A 288 11.85 8.41 16.42
CA PHE A 288 12.51 8.78 15.16
C PHE A 288 14.04 8.70 15.32
N PRO A 289 14.80 8.25 14.29
CA PRO A 289 16.26 8.20 14.35
C PRO A 289 16.88 9.50 14.86
N ARG A 290 17.74 9.44 15.89
CA ARG A 290 18.45 10.62 16.41
C ARG A 290 19.50 11.12 15.42
N LYS A 291 20.12 10.19 14.69
CA LYS A 291 21.03 10.48 13.59
C LYS A 291 20.83 9.47 12.48
N PHE A 292 20.87 9.93 11.25
CA PHE A 292 20.71 9.06 10.09
C PHE A 292 21.47 9.58 8.87
N THR A 293 21.66 8.70 7.90
CA THR A 293 22.29 8.99 6.61
C THR A 293 21.37 8.51 5.49
N ILE A 294 21.13 9.38 4.51
CA ILE A 294 20.42 9.05 3.27
C ILE A 294 21.47 8.62 2.24
N LEU A 295 21.30 7.42 1.69
CA LEU A 295 22.17 6.85 0.66
C LEU A 295 21.38 6.48 -0.58
N TYR A 296 22.05 6.44 -1.73
CA TYR A 296 21.46 5.98 -2.98
C TYR A 296 22.36 4.97 -3.70
N SER A 297 21.73 4.14 -4.55
CA SER A 297 22.41 3.19 -5.42
C SER A 297 21.59 2.90 -6.68
N THR A 298 22.24 2.58 -7.80
CA THR A 298 21.58 2.07 -9.01
C THR A 298 21.50 0.54 -9.06
N ASN A 299 22.34 -0.16 -8.27
CA ASN A 299 22.51 -1.61 -8.34
C ASN A 299 22.23 -2.34 -7.01
N GLY A 300 21.97 -1.59 -5.93
CA GLY A 300 21.64 -2.12 -4.62
C GLY A 300 22.84 -2.70 -3.85
N LYS A 301 24.06 -2.57 -4.39
CA LYS A 301 25.32 -3.05 -3.80
C LYS A 301 26.24 -1.90 -3.42
N ASP A 302 26.45 -0.98 -4.37
CA ASP A 302 27.34 0.16 -4.21
C ASP A 302 26.51 1.38 -3.81
N TYR A 303 26.64 1.81 -2.56
CA TYR A 303 25.91 2.97 -2.03
C TYR A 303 26.79 4.21 -1.95
N LYS A 304 26.22 5.34 -2.36
CA LYS A 304 26.80 6.67 -2.20
C LYS A 304 25.94 7.47 -1.23
N LYS A 305 26.59 8.25 -0.37
CA LYS A 305 25.91 9.17 0.55
C LYS A 305 25.32 10.35 -0.22
N ILE A 306 24.09 10.73 0.10
CA ILE A 306 23.50 12.02 -0.22
C ILE A 306 23.87 12.99 0.90
N LEU A 307 23.34 12.75 2.10
CA LEU A 307 23.60 13.56 3.28
C LEU A 307 23.47 12.74 4.58
N SER A 308 23.86 13.35 5.68
CA SER A 308 23.58 12.85 7.03
C SER A 308 22.94 13.97 7.83
N ASP A 309 22.03 13.63 8.74
CA ASP A 309 21.36 14.61 9.57
C ASP A 309 21.12 14.10 11.00
N THR A 310 20.90 15.05 11.90
CA THR A 310 20.53 14.82 13.30
C THR A 310 19.10 15.34 13.51
N TRP A 311 18.27 14.52 14.14
CA TRP A 311 16.87 14.84 14.42
C TRP A 311 16.72 15.72 15.65
N GLU A 312 15.88 16.74 15.51
CA GLU A 312 15.41 17.61 16.58
C GLU A 312 13.90 17.75 16.45
N SER A 313 13.19 17.78 17.59
CA SER A 313 11.72 17.86 17.58
C SER A 313 11.23 19.09 16.81
N GLY A 314 10.26 18.89 15.92
CA GLY A 314 9.68 19.97 15.12
C GLY A 314 10.50 20.41 13.91
N LYS A 315 11.67 19.82 13.65
CA LYS A 315 12.46 20.11 12.45
C LYS A 315 11.71 19.68 11.17
N GLU A 316 11.82 20.47 10.12
CA GLU A 316 11.39 20.09 8.78
C GLU A 316 12.31 18.97 8.25
N LEU A 317 11.72 17.84 7.85
CA LEU A 317 12.44 16.65 7.40
C LEU A 317 12.37 16.49 5.88
N SER A 318 12.58 17.61 5.17
CA SER A 318 12.64 17.67 3.72
C SER A 318 14.06 17.98 3.27
N TYR A 319 14.57 17.14 2.38
CA TYR A 319 15.97 17.14 2.01
C TYR A 319 16.12 17.28 0.50
N SER A 320 16.35 18.51 0.03
CA SER A 320 16.68 18.79 -1.37
C SER A 320 18.20 18.74 -1.61
N PHE A 321 18.62 18.22 -2.76
CA PHE A 321 20.02 18.02 -3.13
C PHE A 321 20.21 18.02 -4.66
N ASP A 322 21.47 18.07 -5.13
CA ASP A 322 21.78 17.95 -6.56
C ASP A 322 21.24 16.64 -7.12
N THR A 323 20.60 16.68 -8.30
CA THR A 323 19.98 15.50 -8.91
C THR A 323 20.96 14.34 -9.03
N VAL A 324 20.57 13.18 -8.49
CA VAL A 324 21.30 11.92 -8.63
C VAL A 324 20.42 10.85 -9.28
N LYS A 325 21.05 9.91 -9.97
CA LYS A 325 20.37 8.74 -10.54
C LYS A 325 20.37 7.59 -9.54
N ALA A 326 19.19 7.18 -9.08
CA ALA A 326 18.99 6.17 -8.06
C ALA A 326 17.93 5.15 -8.47
N ARG A 327 18.14 3.88 -8.12
CA ARG A 327 17.08 2.86 -8.05
C ARG A 327 16.72 2.55 -6.60
N TYR A 328 17.73 2.56 -5.72
CA TYR A 328 17.58 2.27 -4.31
C TYR A 328 17.89 3.54 -3.52
N VAL A 329 17.01 3.88 -2.58
CA VAL A 329 17.24 4.93 -1.59
C VAL A 329 17.18 4.27 -0.21
N LYS A 330 18.29 4.33 0.53
CA LYS A 330 18.45 3.71 1.85
C LYS A 330 18.55 4.80 2.91
N ILE A 331 17.71 4.72 3.94
CA ILE A 331 17.84 5.48 5.18
C ILE A 331 18.56 4.58 6.18
N ARG A 332 19.84 4.87 6.43
CA ARG A 332 20.63 4.17 7.47
C ARG A 332 20.49 4.93 8.77
N VAL A 333 20.11 4.23 9.84
CA VAL A 333 20.04 4.80 11.18
C VAL A 333 21.43 4.73 11.80
N ASP A 334 22.04 5.89 12.00
CA ASP A 334 23.37 6.03 12.62
C ASP A 334 23.27 6.09 14.15
N GLU A 335 22.14 6.58 14.68
CA GLU A 335 21.84 6.61 16.10
C GLU A 335 20.33 6.41 16.32
N ALA A 336 19.95 5.26 16.90
CA ALA A 336 18.58 4.91 17.25
C ALA A 336 18.25 5.32 18.68
N VAL A 337 16.97 5.39 19.03
CA VAL A 337 16.54 5.71 20.40
C VAL A 337 16.71 4.48 21.29
N LYS A 338 17.45 4.63 22.40
CA LYS A 338 17.62 3.56 23.39
C LYS A 338 16.52 3.63 24.45
N VAL A 339 15.79 2.53 24.65
CA VAL A 339 14.81 2.34 25.71
C VAL A 339 15.21 1.12 26.52
N SER A 340 15.63 1.32 27.76
CA SER A 340 16.26 0.24 28.56
C SER A 340 17.42 -0.41 27.78
N ASP A 341 17.32 -1.69 27.43
CA ASP A 341 18.36 -2.45 26.72
C ASP A 341 18.06 -2.68 25.23
N ILE A 342 17.01 -2.06 24.69
CA ILE A 342 16.64 -2.18 23.28
C ILE A 342 16.81 -0.84 22.56
N TYR A 343 17.18 -0.91 21.28
CA TYR A 343 17.24 0.22 20.36
C TYR A 343 16.04 0.18 19.44
N ILE A 344 15.41 1.35 19.26
CA ILE A 344 14.18 1.53 18.52
C ILE A 344 14.37 2.66 17.52
N ALA A 345 13.93 2.44 16.28
CA ALA A 345 13.87 3.45 15.25
C ALA A 345 12.55 3.32 14.49
N GLU A 346 11.90 4.44 14.20
CA GLU A 346 10.62 4.49 13.50
C GLU A 346 10.58 5.58 12.43
N ILE A 347 9.92 5.27 11.31
CA ILE A 347 9.62 6.23 10.25
C ILE A 347 8.20 5.94 9.78
N CYS A 348 7.33 6.94 9.79
CA CYS A 348 5.94 6.81 9.35
C CYS A 348 5.87 6.66 7.83
N GLU A 349 6.52 7.57 7.11
CA GLU A 349 6.44 7.64 5.66
C GLU A 349 7.75 8.18 5.08
N ILE A 350 8.10 7.70 3.89
CA ILE A 350 9.25 8.09 3.08
C ILE A 350 8.71 8.48 1.71
N GLU A 351 8.88 9.73 1.33
CA GLU A 351 8.54 10.22 0.00
C GLU A 351 9.81 10.58 -0.76
N ILE A 352 9.88 10.23 -2.05
CA ILE A 352 11.06 10.45 -2.89
C ILE A 352 10.62 11.13 -4.18
N TYR A 353 11.27 12.22 -4.55
CA TYR A 353 10.84 13.07 -5.64
C TYR A 353 11.98 13.41 -6.61
N ASN A 354 11.57 13.68 -7.86
CA ASN A 354 12.31 14.53 -8.79
C ASN A 354 11.55 15.85 -8.92
N ASP A 355 11.79 16.73 -7.96
CA ASP A 355 11.12 18.00 -7.77
C ASP A 355 11.68 19.08 -8.71
N ASP A 356 10.85 19.60 -9.59
CA ASP A 356 11.17 20.71 -10.50
C ASP A 356 10.71 22.07 -9.96
N GLY A 357 10.28 22.11 -8.70
CA GLY A 357 9.72 23.28 -8.03
C GLY A 357 8.20 23.41 -8.17
N THR A 358 7.53 22.51 -8.89
CA THR A 358 6.05 22.51 -8.98
C THR A 358 5.37 21.63 -7.94
N LEU A 359 6.13 20.77 -7.25
CA LEU A 359 5.57 19.88 -6.23
C LEU A 359 5.26 20.64 -4.94
N PRO A 360 4.22 20.23 -4.19
CA PRO A 360 3.96 20.79 -2.88
C PRO A 360 5.17 20.70 -1.95
N LYS A 361 5.38 21.74 -1.14
CA LYS A 361 6.39 21.75 -0.07
C LYS A 361 6.07 20.66 0.97
N TYR A 362 7.07 20.30 1.76
CA TYR A 362 6.92 19.34 2.84
C TYR A 362 5.77 19.71 3.75
N GLN A 363 4.89 18.74 4.00
CA GLN A 363 3.66 18.98 4.73
C GLN A 363 3.84 18.54 6.17
N LYS A 364 4.23 19.49 7.02
CA LYS A 364 4.22 19.26 8.46
C LYS A 364 2.76 19.19 8.92
N VAL A 365 2.20 17.99 8.87
CA VAL A 365 0.81 17.72 9.22
C VAL A 365 0.52 17.98 10.70
N TRP A 366 1.56 17.99 11.56
CA TRP A 366 1.46 18.21 13.01
C TRP A 366 2.44 19.30 13.48
N GLU A 367 1.92 20.47 13.82
CA GLU A 367 2.72 21.47 14.51
C GLU A 367 1.91 22.12 15.62
N LYS A 368 2.44 22.06 16.85
CA LYS A 368 1.99 22.90 17.94
C LYS A 368 2.36 24.34 17.62
N ASP A 369 1.44 25.06 17.00
CA ASP A 369 1.53 26.49 16.83
C ASP A 369 0.80 27.14 18.00
N GLU A 370 1.57 27.58 19.01
CA GLU A 370 1.04 28.18 20.24
C GLU A 370 0.27 29.49 19.98
N THR A 371 0.35 30.02 18.77
CA THR A 371 -0.41 31.20 18.33
C THR A 371 -1.80 30.84 17.78
N LEU A 372 -2.13 29.55 17.60
CA LEU A 372 -3.48 29.09 17.22
C LEU A 372 -4.43 29.14 18.42
N LYS A 373 -4.67 30.34 18.92
CA LYS A 373 -5.61 30.62 20.03
C LYS A 373 -6.95 31.08 19.51
N THR A 374 -8.02 30.77 20.23
CA THR A 374 -9.39 31.14 19.87
C THR A 374 -9.57 32.64 19.58
N GLU A 375 -8.85 33.54 20.25
CA GLU A 375 -8.91 34.99 19.98
C GLU A 375 -8.41 35.41 18.58
N TYR A 376 -7.66 34.52 17.90
CA TYR A 376 -7.11 34.75 16.57
C TYR A 376 -7.86 34.00 15.48
N ASN A 377 -8.78 33.09 15.85
CA ASN A 377 -9.65 32.40 14.91
C ASN A 377 -10.77 33.35 14.42
N VAL A 378 -10.61 33.88 13.22
CA VAL A 378 -11.55 34.83 12.60
C VAL A 378 -12.77 34.15 11.99
N ALA A 379 -12.79 32.80 11.91
CA ALA A 379 -13.92 32.02 11.44
C ALA A 379 -14.95 31.68 12.53
N LEU A 380 -14.59 31.83 13.81
CA LEU A 380 -15.44 31.42 14.94
C LEU A 380 -16.85 32.04 14.86
N LYS A 381 -17.87 31.16 14.81
CA LYS A 381 -19.31 31.49 14.74
C LYS A 381 -19.71 32.41 13.58
N LYS A 382 -18.86 32.51 12.56
CA LYS A 382 -19.15 33.23 11.32
C LYS A 382 -20.14 32.44 10.45
N ARG A 383 -20.64 33.08 9.40
CA ARG A 383 -21.68 32.49 8.54
C ARG A 383 -21.08 31.37 7.69
N VAL A 384 -21.75 30.22 7.69
CA VAL A 384 -21.34 29.03 6.94
C VAL A 384 -22.28 28.79 5.75
N LYS A 385 -21.71 28.45 4.60
CA LYS A 385 -22.39 27.86 3.44
C LYS A 385 -21.72 26.53 3.09
N THR A 386 -22.47 25.59 2.54
CA THR A 386 -21.94 24.28 2.13
C THR A 386 -22.58 23.88 0.79
N SER A 387 -21.90 23.04 0.01
CA SER A 387 -22.45 22.43 -1.20
C SER A 387 -23.67 21.56 -0.86
N THR A 388 -23.51 20.69 0.13
CA THR A 388 -24.56 19.84 0.69
C THR A 388 -24.40 19.76 2.20
N ASN A 389 -25.41 19.22 2.89
CA ASN A 389 -25.37 19.04 4.33
C ASN A 389 -26.40 18.01 4.79
N LEU A 390 -26.01 17.11 5.70
CA LEU A 390 -26.96 16.35 6.51
C LEU A 390 -27.29 17.13 7.80
N GLU A 391 -28.52 17.61 7.97
CA GLU A 391 -29.00 18.11 9.26
C GLU A 391 -29.60 16.95 10.08
N ALA A 392 -28.79 16.35 10.95
CA ALA A 392 -29.21 15.24 11.81
C ALA A 392 -28.74 15.50 13.26
N PRO A 393 -29.39 16.42 13.99
CA PRO A 393 -28.98 16.82 15.34
C PRO A 393 -28.94 15.67 16.35
N GLN A 394 -29.78 14.64 16.16
CA GLN A 394 -29.79 13.43 16.99
C GLN A 394 -28.52 12.59 16.89
N TRP A 395 -27.71 12.82 15.85
CA TRP A 395 -26.42 12.17 15.61
C TRP A 395 -25.27 13.18 15.57
N GLY A 396 -25.50 14.41 16.02
CA GLY A 396 -24.49 15.45 16.13
C GLY A 396 -24.08 16.14 14.83
N TRP A 397 -24.73 15.85 13.71
CA TRP A 397 -24.46 16.48 12.42
C TRP A 397 -25.29 17.75 12.24
N MET A 398 -24.63 18.90 12.22
CA MET A 398 -25.28 20.18 11.88
C MET A 398 -24.29 21.11 11.20
N ARG A 399 -24.74 21.88 10.20
CA ARG A 399 -23.88 22.85 9.50
C ARG A 399 -23.23 23.85 10.46
N LYS A 400 -23.94 24.24 11.51
CA LYS A 400 -23.46 25.22 12.51
C LYS A 400 -22.30 24.72 13.38
N HIS A 401 -22.02 23.41 13.38
CA HIS A 401 -20.95 22.82 14.20
C HIS A 401 -19.57 22.96 13.57
N ILE A 402 -19.46 23.42 12.33
CA ILE A 402 -18.17 23.43 11.62
C ILE A 402 -17.21 24.53 12.11
N ASN A 403 -17.69 25.53 12.84
CA ASN A 403 -16.89 26.67 13.28
C ASN A 403 -17.35 27.22 14.63
N ASP A 404 -17.87 26.36 15.51
CA ASP A 404 -18.46 26.78 16.78
C ASP A 404 -17.47 26.80 17.97
N GLY A 405 -16.24 26.37 17.73
CA GLY A 405 -15.15 26.24 18.69
C GLY A 405 -15.14 24.91 19.44
N MET A 406 -16.00 23.94 19.08
CA MET A 406 -16.07 22.64 19.72
C MET A 406 -15.52 21.54 18.82
N ILE A 407 -14.27 21.18 19.06
CA ILE A 407 -13.59 20.11 18.30
C ILE A 407 -14.02 18.72 18.79
N LYS A 408 -14.27 18.56 20.10
CA LYS A 408 -14.51 17.25 20.73
C LYS A 408 -15.85 16.64 20.31
N ALA A 409 -15.79 15.41 19.79
CA ALA A 409 -16.99 14.65 19.47
C ALA A 409 -17.80 14.26 20.71
N THR A 410 -19.13 14.40 20.62
CA THR A 410 -20.13 13.95 21.60
C THR A 410 -21.35 13.37 20.87
N ASN A 411 -22.29 12.76 21.60
CA ASN A 411 -23.52 12.21 21.00
C ASN A 411 -24.36 13.24 20.23
N THR A 412 -24.19 14.53 20.51
CA THR A 412 -24.95 15.61 19.86
C THR A 412 -24.04 16.62 19.14
N HIS A 413 -22.76 16.30 18.97
CA HIS A 413 -21.81 17.15 18.24
C HIS A 413 -20.74 16.28 17.58
N SER A 414 -20.82 16.14 16.27
CA SER A 414 -19.85 15.41 15.45
C SER A 414 -19.21 16.30 14.37
N GLY A 415 -19.65 17.55 14.27
CA GLY A 415 -19.25 18.50 13.22
C GLY A 415 -20.23 18.57 12.04
N TRP A 416 -19.66 18.74 10.85
CA TRP A 416 -20.35 18.83 9.56
C TRP A 416 -20.07 17.61 8.67
N THR A 417 -21.07 17.24 7.88
CA THR A 417 -20.97 16.21 6.84
C THR A 417 -21.75 16.61 5.59
N THR A 418 -21.25 16.21 4.43
CA THR A 418 -22.01 16.18 3.19
C THR A 418 -23.25 15.27 3.30
N GLN A 419 -24.18 15.41 2.36
CA GLN A 419 -25.38 14.57 2.29
C GLN A 419 -25.01 13.09 2.02
N THR A 420 -25.42 12.19 2.91
CA THR A 420 -25.17 10.75 2.76
C THR A 420 -25.94 10.14 1.60
N GLY A 421 -25.37 9.09 1.00
CA GLY A 421 -25.96 8.32 -0.11
C GLY A 421 -25.92 9.03 -1.46
N ARG A 422 -25.34 10.23 -1.55
CA ARG A 422 -25.29 11.03 -2.79
C ARG A 422 -24.23 10.51 -3.77
N HIS A 423 -23.04 10.19 -3.27
CA HIS A 423 -21.88 9.81 -4.07
C HIS A 423 -21.52 8.35 -3.82
N MET A 424 -22.28 7.42 -4.39
CA MET A 424 -22.12 5.99 -4.12
C MET A 424 -20.91 5.36 -4.83
N THR A 425 -20.46 5.95 -5.93
CA THR A 425 -19.40 5.36 -6.79
C THR A 425 -18.40 6.39 -7.31
N ASP A 426 -18.59 7.67 -7.02
CA ASP A 426 -17.76 8.76 -7.53
C ASP A 426 -17.00 9.44 -6.37
N PRO A 427 -15.72 9.11 -6.16
CA PRO A 427 -14.90 9.78 -5.16
C PRO A 427 -14.51 11.21 -5.58
N TYR A 428 -14.61 11.56 -6.87
CA TYR A 428 -14.12 12.83 -7.41
C TYR A 428 -15.21 13.90 -7.51
N ALA A 429 -16.42 13.60 -7.05
CA ALA A 429 -17.49 14.58 -7.00
C ALA A 429 -17.11 15.74 -6.05
N GLU A 430 -17.30 16.97 -6.54
CA GLU A 430 -16.92 18.15 -5.79
C GLU A 430 -17.93 18.48 -4.68
N GLU A 431 -17.45 18.52 -3.44
CA GLU A 431 -18.18 18.99 -2.26
C GLU A 431 -17.32 20.02 -1.51
N TRP A 432 -17.95 21.04 -0.92
CA TRP A 432 -17.24 22.16 -0.30
C TRP A 432 -17.96 22.72 0.92
N VAL A 433 -17.17 23.32 1.82
CA VAL A 433 -17.64 24.14 2.94
C VAL A 433 -16.97 25.50 2.89
N LEU A 434 -17.75 26.56 3.11
CA LEU A 434 -17.36 27.96 2.99
C LEU A 434 -17.72 28.72 4.26
N ILE A 435 -16.80 29.57 4.72
CA ILE A 435 -17.04 30.53 5.81
C ILE A 435 -16.92 31.96 5.23
N ASP A 436 -17.97 32.76 5.41
CA ASP A 436 -17.96 34.22 5.20
C ASP A 436 -17.52 34.89 6.51
N LEU A 437 -16.29 35.40 6.53
CA LEU A 437 -15.69 36.06 7.68
C LEU A 437 -16.41 37.37 8.06
N GLY A 438 -17.26 37.90 7.17
CA GLY A 438 -18.08 39.09 7.34
C GLY A 438 -17.38 40.39 6.93
N GLU A 439 -16.05 40.41 6.97
CA GLU A 439 -15.18 41.50 6.53
C GLU A 439 -13.85 40.96 6.00
N LYS A 440 -12.99 41.85 5.51
CA LYS A 440 -11.67 41.48 5.00
C LYS A 440 -10.69 41.23 6.14
N PHE A 441 -10.07 40.06 6.17
CA PHE A 441 -8.95 39.71 7.04
C PHE A 441 -7.72 39.38 6.20
N ASN A 442 -6.54 39.68 6.74
CA ASN A 442 -5.29 39.13 6.24
C ASN A 442 -5.02 37.81 6.99
N ILE A 443 -4.95 36.70 6.28
CA ILE A 443 -4.89 35.33 6.84
C ILE A 443 -3.69 34.56 6.25
N ASP A 444 -3.15 33.61 7.01
CA ASP A 444 -2.00 32.78 6.62
C ASP A 444 -2.13 31.32 7.07
N THR A 445 -3.22 30.96 7.77
CA THR A 445 -3.40 29.61 8.28
C THR A 445 -4.87 29.20 8.32
N VAL A 446 -5.13 27.98 7.86
CA VAL A 446 -6.39 27.24 8.05
C VAL A 446 -6.11 25.99 8.87
N VAL A 447 -6.99 25.66 9.82
CA VAL A 447 -6.91 24.40 10.57
C VAL A 447 -8.17 23.59 10.31
N LEU A 448 -7.98 22.36 9.84
CA LEU A 448 -9.07 21.42 9.57
C LEU A 448 -9.00 20.27 10.56
N TYR A 449 -10.04 20.11 11.35
CA TYR A 449 -10.16 19.01 12.30
C TYR A 449 -10.95 17.88 11.66
N PRO A 450 -10.34 16.70 11.43
CA PRO A 450 -11.11 15.50 11.13
C PRO A 450 -12.11 15.22 12.24
N ARG A 451 -13.07 14.33 11.98
CA ARG A 451 -13.94 13.82 13.04
C ARG A 451 -13.13 13.30 14.23
N GLN A 452 -13.47 13.72 15.44
CA GLN A 452 -12.68 13.37 16.62
C GLN A 452 -13.07 12.05 17.30
N ASP A 453 -14.15 11.41 16.86
CA ASP A 453 -14.53 10.07 17.34
C ASP A 453 -13.79 8.96 16.59
N THR A 454 -13.57 9.15 15.29
CA THR A 454 -13.07 8.12 14.38
C THR A 454 -12.01 8.62 13.41
N GLY A 455 -12.07 9.87 12.97
CA GLY A 455 -11.27 10.38 11.85
C GLY A 455 -11.78 9.96 10.47
N TYR A 456 -12.95 9.31 10.38
CA TYR A 456 -13.51 8.88 9.11
C TYR A 456 -13.91 10.05 8.21
N TYR A 457 -13.93 9.77 6.90
CA TYR A 457 -14.45 10.66 5.85
C TYR A 457 -13.73 12.00 5.71
N PHE A 458 -12.48 12.11 6.19
CA PHE A 458 -11.60 13.19 5.81
C PHE A 458 -11.15 12.99 4.33
N PRO A 459 -11.16 14.02 3.47
CA PRO A 459 -10.81 13.87 2.06
C PRO A 459 -9.36 13.41 1.84
N LYS A 460 -9.14 12.65 0.76
CA LYS A 460 -7.78 12.34 0.26
C LYS A 460 -7.15 13.55 -0.40
N HIS A 461 -7.93 14.30 -1.17
CA HIS A 461 -7.47 15.48 -1.89
C HIS A 461 -8.44 16.61 -1.62
N LEU A 462 -7.92 17.73 -1.15
CA LEU A 462 -8.66 18.98 -0.97
C LEU A 462 -7.81 20.20 -1.32
N VAL A 463 -8.48 21.29 -1.61
CA VAL A 463 -7.86 22.62 -1.80
C VAL A 463 -8.51 23.63 -0.88
N VAL A 464 -7.71 24.60 -0.40
CA VAL A 464 -8.18 25.80 0.29
C VAL A 464 -8.17 26.94 -0.71
N GLU A 465 -9.32 27.58 -0.87
CA GLU A 465 -9.48 28.72 -1.76
C GLU A 465 -10.02 29.93 -0.99
N VAL A 466 -9.53 31.11 -1.36
CA VAL A 466 -9.92 32.40 -0.77
C VAL A 466 -10.53 33.32 -1.81
N SER A 467 -11.40 34.21 -1.37
CA SER A 467 -12.04 35.23 -2.21
C SER A 467 -12.38 36.49 -1.41
N LEU A 468 -12.43 37.63 -2.10
CA LEU A 468 -12.95 38.90 -1.54
C LEU A 468 -14.44 39.12 -1.89
N ASP A 469 -14.96 38.45 -2.93
CA ASP A 469 -16.27 38.75 -3.52
C ASP A 469 -17.18 37.53 -3.74
N GLU A 470 -16.72 36.34 -3.33
CA GLU A 470 -17.41 35.05 -3.47
C GLU A 470 -17.56 34.58 -4.93
N LYS A 471 -16.83 35.18 -5.87
CA LYS A 471 -16.89 34.85 -7.31
C LYS A 471 -15.52 34.45 -7.84
N ASP A 472 -14.53 35.30 -7.63
CA ASP A 472 -13.16 35.05 -8.05
C ASP A 472 -12.42 34.35 -6.90
N TRP A 473 -11.94 33.13 -7.19
CA TRP A 473 -11.31 32.27 -6.21
C TRP A 473 -9.81 32.12 -6.52
N THR A 474 -8.99 32.20 -5.47
CA THR A 474 -7.56 31.92 -5.53
C THR A 474 -7.28 30.70 -4.66
N GLU A 475 -6.69 29.67 -5.24
CA GLU A 475 -6.15 28.53 -4.49
C GLU A 475 -4.91 28.98 -3.72
N VAL A 476 -4.91 28.76 -2.41
CA VAL A 476 -3.81 29.14 -1.50
C VAL A 476 -3.13 27.93 -0.88
N TYR A 477 -3.75 26.75 -0.96
CA TYR A 477 -3.19 25.51 -0.45
C TYR A 477 -3.81 24.29 -1.13
N GLU A 478 -3.00 23.28 -1.45
CA GLU A 478 -3.44 21.96 -1.90
C GLU A 478 -2.93 20.89 -0.92
N LEU A 479 -3.86 20.09 -0.39
CA LEU A 479 -3.56 18.95 0.47
C LEU A 479 -3.88 17.65 -0.27
N LYS A 480 -2.87 16.79 -0.42
CA LYS A 480 -3.01 15.42 -0.94
C LYS A 480 -2.47 14.44 0.08
N GLU A 481 -3.32 13.52 0.49
CA GLU A 481 -3.05 12.44 1.43
C GLU A 481 -3.70 11.14 0.93
N SER A 482 -3.20 10.02 1.43
CA SER A 482 -3.74 8.67 1.19
C SER A 482 -5.20 8.44 1.61
N GLY A 483 -5.77 9.31 2.47
CA GLY A 483 -7.10 9.14 3.06
C GLY A 483 -7.12 8.21 4.28
N ALA A 484 -5.98 7.95 4.91
CA ALA A 484 -5.96 7.18 6.15
C ALA A 484 -6.67 7.91 7.30
N VAL A 485 -7.29 7.07 8.13
CA VAL A 485 -8.19 7.49 9.20
C VAL A 485 -7.40 8.00 10.39
N SER A 486 -7.50 9.29 10.67
CA SER A 486 -6.82 9.94 11.78
C SER A 486 -7.67 11.08 12.35
N THR A 487 -7.60 11.28 13.66
CA THR A 487 -8.27 12.39 14.36
C THR A 487 -7.41 13.65 14.43
N ILE A 488 -6.15 13.58 14.04
CA ILE A 488 -5.24 14.69 14.31
C ILE A 488 -5.50 15.85 13.31
N ALA A 489 -5.45 17.11 13.76
CA ALA A 489 -5.84 18.32 12.99
C ALA A 489 -4.84 18.82 11.93
N ARG A 490 -5.26 18.98 10.68
CA ARG A 490 -4.36 19.47 9.61
C ARG A 490 -4.18 20.98 9.71
N VAL A 491 -2.95 21.42 10.00
CA VAL A 491 -2.56 22.84 10.04
C VAL A 491 -1.99 23.24 8.68
N LEU A 492 -2.75 24.03 7.93
CA LEU A 492 -2.45 24.42 6.55
C LEU A 492 -1.93 25.86 6.52
N LYS A 493 -0.61 26.03 6.45
CA LYS A 493 0.06 27.34 6.39
C LYS A 493 0.37 27.74 4.95
N PHE A 494 0.12 28.99 4.60
CA PHE A 494 0.35 29.54 3.26
C PHE A 494 0.78 31.02 3.34
N ASP A 495 1.22 31.58 2.22
CA ASP A 495 1.61 32.99 2.14
C ASP A 495 0.42 33.90 2.48
N ALA A 496 0.68 34.93 3.29
CA ALA A 496 -0.36 35.82 3.81
C ALA A 496 -1.20 36.46 2.69
N VAL A 497 -2.52 36.38 2.80
CA VAL A 497 -3.46 36.83 1.76
C VAL A 497 -4.69 37.50 2.38
N ASP A 498 -5.21 38.51 1.68
CA ASP A 498 -6.47 39.15 2.04
C ASP A 498 -7.66 38.29 1.60
N ALA A 499 -8.54 37.94 2.54
CA ALA A 499 -9.72 37.12 2.30
C ALA A 499 -10.94 37.63 3.08
N ARG A 500 -12.13 37.49 2.49
CA ARG A 500 -13.42 37.58 3.20
C ARG A 500 -14.12 36.24 3.21
N TYR A 501 -14.01 35.49 2.13
CA TYR A 501 -14.57 34.15 1.99
C TYR A 501 -13.43 33.15 1.93
N VAL A 502 -13.54 32.10 2.73
CA VAL A 502 -12.59 30.98 2.71
C VAL A 502 -13.40 29.72 2.53
N ARG A 503 -13.04 28.89 1.55
CA ARG A 503 -13.69 27.59 1.34
C ARG A 503 -12.67 26.48 1.24
N VAL A 504 -13.09 25.30 1.68
CA VAL A 504 -12.36 24.04 1.47
C VAL A 504 -13.17 23.21 0.50
N VAL A 505 -12.52 22.77 -0.58
CA VAL A 505 -13.14 22.00 -1.66
C VAL A 505 -12.49 20.63 -1.70
N SER A 506 -13.28 19.57 -1.57
CA SER A 506 -12.81 18.20 -1.78
C SER A 506 -12.70 17.93 -3.28
N LYS A 507 -11.55 17.36 -3.68
CA LYS A 507 -11.26 16.88 -5.03
C LYS A 507 -11.22 15.35 -5.11
N GLU A 508 -10.99 14.68 -3.98
CA GLU A 508 -11.18 13.24 -3.82
C GLU A 508 -11.67 12.94 -2.38
N MET A 509 -12.90 12.46 -2.25
CA MET A 509 -13.53 12.06 -0.99
C MET A 509 -13.11 10.64 -0.58
N THR A 510 -13.41 10.27 0.68
CA THR A 510 -13.19 8.91 1.19
C THR A 510 -14.52 8.19 1.45
N GLN A 511 -14.47 6.86 1.44
CA GLN A 511 -15.58 5.99 1.84
C GLN A 511 -15.12 5.06 2.96
N VAL A 512 -16.07 4.61 3.79
CA VAL A 512 -15.84 3.51 4.73
C VAL A 512 -16.50 2.27 4.16
N GLU A 513 -15.71 1.24 3.87
CA GLU A 513 -16.16 0.03 3.15
C GLU A 513 -17.37 -0.68 3.80
N SER A 514 -17.48 -0.63 5.13
CA SER A 514 -18.61 -1.21 5.88
C SER A 514 -19.83 -0.29 5.96
N SER A 515 -19.78 0.92 5.42
CA SER A 515 -20.85 1.91 5.52
C SER A 515 -21.68 2.01 4.24
N PRO A 516 -23.02 2.11 4.34
CA PRO A 516 -23.88 2.33 3.18
C PRO A 516 -23.90 3.80 2.70
N ASP A 517 -23.14 4.69 3.31
CA ASP A 517 -23.25 6.14 3.09
C ASP A 517 -22.59 6.66 1.80
N GLY A 518 -21.74 5.85 1.15
CA GLY A 518 -20.94 6.24 0.00
C GLY A 518 -19.71 7.08 0.36
N TYR A 519 -19.21 7.84 -0.61
CA TYR A 519 -18.12 8.79 -0.44
C TYR A 519 -18.62 10.08 0.21
N LEU A 520 -17.95 10.53 1.27
CA LEU A 520 -18.32 11.74 2.03
C LEU A 520 -17.11 12.65 2.27
N PHE A 521 -17.42 13.89 2.64
CA PHE A 521 -16.50 14.85 3.23
C PHE A 521 -17.05 15.26 4.61
N GLN A 522 -16.29 14.96 5.67
CA GLN A 522 -16.64 15.26 7.05
C GLN A 522 -15.52 16.01 7.78
N LEU A 523 -15.90 16.97 8.61
CA LEU A 523 -15.02 17.75 9.46
C LEU A 523 -15.68 17.98 10.82
N ALA A 524 -14.89 17.89 11.89
CA ALA A 524 -15.33 18.30 13.22
C ALA A 524 -15.38 19.83 13.34
N GLU A 525 -14.35 20.52 12.83
CA GLU A 525 -14.16 21.97 12.95
C GLU A 525 -13.29 22.49 11.80
N PHE A 526 -13.52 23.74 11.38
CA PHE A 526 -12.80 24.51 10.37
C PHE A 526 -12.51 25.90 10.94
N GLU A 527 -11.22 26.14 11.21
CA GLU A 527 -10.72 27.40 11.74
C GLU A 527 -9.91 28.18 10.71
N VAL A 528 -9.96 29.51 10.80
CA VAL A 528 -9.20 30.43 9.94
C VAL A 528 -8.49 31.44 10.84
N TYR A 529 -7.18 31.57 10.69
CA TYR A 529 -6.35 32.43 11.54
C TYR A 529 -5.82 33.64 10.78
N ARG A 530 -5.92 34.80 11.43
CA ARG A 530 -5.31 36.04 10.93
C ARG A 530 -3.78 36.00 11.06
N THR A 531 -3.09 36.80 10.27
CA THR A 531 -1.65 37.01 10.39
C THR A 531 -1.28 37.85 11.61
N GLY A 532 0.01 37.88 11.97
CA GLY A 532 0.54 38.75 13.04
C GLY A 532 0.12 38.36 14.47
N ARG A 533 -0.08 37.07 14.71
CA ARG A 533 -0.45 36.51 16.02
C ARG A 533 0.75 36.60 16.98
N GLN A 534 0.53 37.03 18.22
CA GLN A 534 1.55 37.08 19.28
C GLN A 534 1.09 36.39 20.57
#